data_AF-A0A7C4QF40-F1
#
_entry.id   AF-A0A7C4QF40-F1
#
_cell.length_a   1.000
_cell.length_b   1.000
_cell.length_c   1.000
_cell.angle_alpha   90.00
_cell.angle_beta   90.00
_cell.angle_gamma   90.00
#
_symmetry.space_group_name_H-M   'P 1'
#
loop_
_entity.id
_entity.type
_entity.pdbx_description
1 polymer ?
#
loop_
_entity_poly.entity_id
_entity_poly.type
_entity_poly.pdbx_seq_one_letter_code
_entity_poly.pdbx_strand_id
1 'polypeptide(L)'
;MSPRPAPVRLAFLITLILAAGSPLPTTAARDRIAPKENWRAMRLVRMLQDTYQVSIAGFGETGGGAWREMAELQWTAEAVRRVAAAVGGPAHFRRLLGGVVRVARWPVGVRAFAPPGRLAAVGDVVLTDYHFEHGRLYALYLTAHEFGHVLDTRSGGRLSRELARSLGARRCPSHVPPDECPFDLGAAAEPAPGHPDEPYARRSPEEYWAEVFATYSVPEYYAADAHNHSLGPRARRFVEAQLVSRP
;
A
#
# COMPACT_ATOMS: atom_id res chain seq x y z
N MET A 1 8.04 -12.96 -28.40
CA MET A 1 8.47 -12.81 -27.00
C MET A 1 8.83 -11.35 -26.76
N SER A 2 7.92 -10.57 -26.17
CA SER A 2 8.23 -9.19 -25.77
C SER A 2 9.05 -9.22 -24.48
N PRO A 3 10.13 -8.43 -24.35
CA PRO A 3 10.87 -8.35 -23.11
C PRO A 3 9.95 -7.84 -22.00
N ARG A 4 9.89 -8.55 -20.87
CA ARG A 4 9.20 -8.08 -19.67
C ARG A 4 9.83 -6.71 -19.29
N PRO A 5 9.06 -5.61 -19.19
CA PRO A 5 9.63 -4.35 -18.70
C PRO A 5 10.15 -4.58 -17.28
N ALA A 6 11.44 -4.28 -17.11
CA ALA A 6 12.20 -4.80 -16.00
C ALA A 6 11.93 -4.05 -14.67
N PRO A 7 11.95 -4.75 -13.52
CA PRO A 7 12.03 -4.15 -12.16
C PRO A 7 13.30 -3.30 -11.92
N VAL A 8 14.13 -3.13 -12.96
CA VAL A 8 15.42 -2.45 -12.92
C VAL A 8 15.27 -0.99 -12.55
N ARG A 9 14.21 -0.25 -12.92
CA ARG A 9 14.14 1.19 -12.59
C ARG A 9 13.93 1.48 -11.10
N LEU A 10 13.10 0.70 -10.40
CA LEU A 10 12.87 0.89 -8.96
C LEU A 10 14.04 0.34 -8.14
N ALA A 11 14.58 -0.82 -8.52
CA ALA A 11 15.81 -1.34 -7.92
C ALA A 11 16.97 -0.37 -8.13
N PHE A 12 17.14 0.20 -9.33
CA PHE A 12 18.17 1.19 -9.60
C PHE A 12 17.92 2.48 -8.82
N LEU A 13 16.67 2.95 -8.66
CA LEU A 13 16.38 4.13 -7.84
C LEU A 13 16.67 3.89 -6.36
N ILE A 14 16.26 2.75 -5.80
CA ILE A 14 16.55 2.37 -4.41
C ILE A 14 18.06 2.18 -4.24
N THR A 15 18.73 1.50 -5.16
CA THR A 15 20.19 1.35 -5.17
C THR A 15 20.89 2.69 -5.36
N LEU A 16 20.37 3.62 -6.16
CA LEU A 16 20.92 4.96 -6.30
C LEU A 16 20.74 5.76 -5.02
N ILE A 17 19.58 5.67 -4.36
CA ILE A 17 19.32 6.32 -3.07
C ILE A 17 20.25 5.75 -1.99
N LEU A 18 20.43 4.43 -1.97
CA LEU A 18 21.33 3.73 -1.05
C LEU A 18 22.82 3.98 -1.37
N ALA A 19 23.19 4.10 -2.66
CA ALA A 19 24.57 4.26 -3.13
C ALA A 19 25.03 5.72 -3.21
N ALA A 20 24.11 6.67 -3.38
CA ALA A 20 24.40 8.10 -3.37
C ALA A 20 24.78 8.63 -1.98
N GLY A 21 24.84 7.75 -0.97
CA GLY A 21 25.26 8.13 0.38
C GLY A 21 24.41 9.22 0.99
N SER A 22 23.18 9.42 0.48
CA SER A 22 22.23 10.33 1.11
C SER A 22 22.06 9.81 2.54
N PRO A 23 22.46 10.59 3.56
CA PRO A 23 22.44 10.10 4.92
C PRO A 23 21.01 9.63 5.18
N LEU A 24 20.86 8.35 5.58
CA LEU A 24 19.61 7.87 6.15
C LEU A 24 19.14 8.96 7.11
N PRO A 25 17.90 9.47 7.01
CA PRO A 25 17.49 10.67 7.74
C PRO A 25 17.94 10.59 9.20
N THR A 26 19.01 11.34 9.52
CA THR A 26 19.79 11.20 10.77
C THR A 26 19.25 12.09 11.88
N THR A 27 18.27 12.94 11.58
CA THR A 27 17.55 13.72 12.59
C THR A 27 16.35 12.92 13.07
N ALA A 28 16.30 12.66 14.37
CA ALA A 28 15.17 11.96 14.97
C ALA A 28 13.88 12.76 14.73
N ALA A 29 12.81 12.10 14.26
CA ALA A 29 11.51 12.74 14.05
C ALA A 29 10.97 13.46 15.30
N ARG A 30 11.41 13.04 16.50
CA ARG A 30 11.06 13.65 17.78
C ARG A 30 11.37 15.14 17.88
N ASP A 31 12.36 15.63 17.13
CA ASP A 31 12.77 17.03 17.18
C ASP A 31 11.94 17.92 16.25
N ARG A 32 11.16 17.32 15.34
CA ARG A 32 10.30 18.04 14.38
C ARG A 32 8.85 18.15 14.85
N ILE A 33 8.36 17.14 15.56
CA ILE A 33 7.05 17.23 16.21
C ILE A 33 7.15 18.16 17.41
N ALA A 34 6.23 19.13 17.51
CA ALA A 34 6.23 20.09 18.61
C ALA A 34 6.27 19.36 19.96
N PRO A 35 7.10 19.78 20.94
CA PRO A 35 7.25 19.07 22.20
C PRO A 35 5.94 18.79 22.94
N LYS A 36 4.97 19.70 22.84
CA LYS A 36 3.61 19.55 23.42
C LYS A 36 2.79 18.41 22.81
N GLU A 37 3.14 17.95 21.61
CA GLU A 37 2.46 16.88 20.87
C GLU A 37 3.16 15.53 20.99
N ASN A 38 4.39 15.49 21.52
CA ASN A 38 5.18 14.26 21.61
C ASN A 38 4.48 13.12 22.36
N TRP A 39 3.75 13.43 23.44
CA TRP A 39 2.97 12.42 24.16
C TRP A 39 1.84 11.83 23.31
N ARG A 40 1.20 12.65 22.47
CA ARG A 40 0.13 12.20 21.54
C ARG A 40 0.72 11.32 20.46
N ALA A 41 1.85 11.74 19.88
CA ALA A 41 2.59 10.96 18.89
C ALA A 41 3.00 9.59 19.45
N MET A 42 3.62 9.56 20.63
CA MET A 42 4.00 8.31 21.30
C MET A 42 2.80 7.40 21.60
N ARG A 43 1.65 7.98 21.99
CA ARG A 43 0.41 7.21 22.20
C ARG A 43 -0.09 6.58 20.89
N LEU A 44 -0.05 7.30 19.77
CA LEU A 44 -0.41 6.73 18.46
C LEU A 44 0.54 5.62 18.04
N VAL A 45 1.85 5.83 18.17
CA VAL A 45 2.87 4.84 17.80
C VAL A 45 2.71 3.56 18.62
N ARG A 46 2.51 3.68 19.94
CA ARG A 46 2.21 2.51 20.79
C ARG A 46 0.92 1.82 20.40
N MET A 47 -0.14 2.59 20.14
CA MET A 47 -1.41 2.02 19.68
C MET A 47 -1.25 1.22 18.38
N LEU A 48 -0.49 1.75 17.41
CA LEU A 48 -0.20 1.05 16.15
C LEU A 48 0.60 -0.24 16.39
N GLN A 49 1.63 -0.17 17.23
CA GLN A 49 2.46 -1.31 17.56
C GLN A 49 1.65 -2.40 18.30
N ASP A 50 1.02 -2.04 19.41
CA ASP A 50 0.39 -2.98 20.35
C ASP A 50 -0.92 -3.56 19.78
N THR A 51 -1.69 -2.74 19.06
CA THR A 51 -3.00 -3.16 18.55
C THR A 51 -2.91 -3.77 17.15
N TYR A 52 -2.04 -3.25 16.29
CA TYR A 52 -2.03 -3.59 14.85
C TYR A 52 -0.74 -4.27 14.38
N GLN A 53 0.29 -4.44 15.24
CA GLN A 53 1.63 -4.87 14.84
C GLN A 53 2.23 -4.01 13.73
N VAL A 54 1.98 -2.70 13.79
CA VAL A 54 2.56 -1.72 12.87
C VAL A 54 3.60 -0.89 13.62
N SER A 55 4.87 -1.05 13.25
CA SER A 55 5.98 -0.25 13.79
C SER A 55 6.16 1.01 12.95
N ILE A 56 6.33 2.15 13.62
CA ILE A 56 6.61 3.45 12.98
C ILE A 56 8.10 3.75 13.11
N ALA A 57 8.83 3.62 12.00
CA ALA A 57 10.26 3.88 11.98
C ALA A 57 10.58 5.37 12.25
N GLY A 58 11.71 5.60 12.93
CA GLY A 58 12.19 6.92 13.36
C GLY A 58 11.41 7.60 14.49
N PHE A 59 10.38 6.96 15.05
CA PHE A 59 9.63 7.47 16.20
C PHE A 59 9.93 6.66 17.46
N GLY A 60 11.09 6.93 18.08
CA GLY A 60 11.56 6.23 19.28
C GLY A 60 12.55 5.10 19.06
N GLU A 61 12.88 4.81 17.81
CA GLU A 61 13.99 3.94 17.38
C GLU A 61 14.99 4.76 16.56
N THR A 62 16.27 4.36 16.57
CA THR A 62 17.30 4.94 15.71
C THR A 62 17.08 4.51 14.26
N GLY A 63 16.93 5.50 13.36
CA GLY A 63 16.80 5.29 11.91
C GLY A 63 15.35 5.25 11.38
N GLY A 64 15.14 5.86 10.23
CA GLY A 64 14.01 5.55 9.33
C GLY A 64 12.72 6.38 9.43
N GLY A 65 12.72 7.57 10.04
CA GLY A 65 11.52 8.39 10.07
C GLY A 65 11.81 9.88 10.00
N ALA A 66 11.43 10.50 8.89
CA ALA A 66 11.41 11.95 8.70
C ALA A 66 10.00 12.53 8.90
N TRP A 67 9.27 12.07 9.91
CA TRP A 67 7.93 12.57 10.23
C TRP A 67 8.00 14.05 10.55
N ARG A 68 7.27 14.88 9.79
CA ARG A 68 7.35 16.34 9.89
C ARG A 68 6.37 16.88 10.91
N GLU A 69 5.16 16.34 10.91
CA GLU A 69 4.04 16.90 11.65
C GLU A 69 3.17 15.79 12.25
N MET A 70 2.46 16.14 13.33
CA MET A 70 1.52 15.24 13.99
C MET A 70 0.41 14.72 13.04
N ALA A 71 0.03 15.52 12.03
CA ALA A 71 -0.98 15.15 11.04
C ALA A 71 -0.56 13.92 10.21
N GLU A 72 0.70 13.82 9.80
CA GLU A 72 1.20 12.69 9.01
C GLU A 72 1.04 11.36 9.79
N LEU A 73 1.36 11.37 11.09
CA LEU A 73 1.14 10.22 11.98
C LEU A 73 -0.35 9.91 12.19
N GLN A 74 -1.19 10.93 12.34
CA GLN A 74 -2.64 10.75 12.51
C GLN A 74 -3.28 10.10 11.28
N TRP A 75 -2.92 10.56 10.08
CA TRP A 75 -3.47 10.00 8.84
C TRP A 75 -2.96 8.59 8.63
N THR A 76 -1.68 8.31 8.87
CA THR A 76 -1.13 6.95 8.81
C THR A 76 -1.87 6.03 9.80
N ALA A 77 -2.05 6.47 11.05
CA ALA A 77 -2.76 5.70 12.07
C ALA A 77 -4.22 5.46 11.70
N GLU A 78 -4.89 6.46 11.10
CA GLU A 78 -6.24 6.30 10.60
C GLU A 78 -6.33 5.31 9.45
N ALA A 79 -5.41 5.35 8.49
CA ALA A 79 -5.37 4.40 7.38
C ALA A 79 -5.23 2.96 7.89
N VAL A 80 -4.31 2.71 8.82
CA VAL A 80 -4.12 1.38 9.43
C VAL A 80 -5.40 0.91 10.12
N ARG A 81 -6.09 1.78 10.87
CA ARG A 81 -7.36 1.43 11.51
C ARG A 81 -8.43 1.06 10.49
N ARG A 82 -8.53 1.79 9.38
CA ARG A 82 -9.49 1.53 8.30
C ARG A 82 -9.21 0.22 7.59
N VAL A 83 -7.94 -0.02 7.22
CA VAL A 83 -7.50 -1.29 6.64
C VAL A 83 -7.83 -2.45 7.58
N ALA A 84 -7.50 -2.32 8.86
CA ALA A 84 -7.79 -3.35 9.84
C ALA A 84 -9.29 -3.60 10.00
N ALA A 85 -10.12 -2.55 10.03
CA ALA A 85 -11.58 -2.68 10.07
C ALA A 85 -12.12 -3.38 8.82
N ALA A 86 -11.61 -3.02 7.63
CA ALA A 86 -12.03 -3.57 6.35
C ALA A 86 -11.81 -5.09 6.26
N VAL A 87 -10.77 -5.61 6.92
CA VAL A 87 -10.45 -7.05 6.96
C VAL A 87 -11.01 -7.78 8.19
N GLY A 88 -11.95 -7.20 8.93
CA GLY A 88 -12.58 -7.88 10.08
C GLY A 88 -11.91 -7.62 11.44
N GLY A 89 -11.19 -6.52 11.56
CA GLY A 89 -10.68 -5.96 12.82
C GLY A 89 -9.21 -6.26 13.13
N PRO A 90 -8.67 -5.67 14.22
CA PRO A 90 -7.24 -5.70 14.53
C PRO A 90 -6.66 -7.11 14.67
N ALA A 91 -7.40 -8.02 15.30
CA ALA A 91 -6.92 -9.39 15.51
C ALA A 91 -6.79 -10.17 14.18
N HIS A 92 -7.72 -9.98 13.24
CA HIS A 92 -7.66 -10.61 11.93
C HIS A 92 -6.57 -9.98 11.06
N PHE A 93 -6.50 -8.64 11.06
CA PHE A 93 -5.45 -7.88 10.39
C PHE A 93 -4.04 -8.36 10.76
N ARG A 94 -3.74 -8.52 12.06
CA ARG A 94 -2.44 -9.06 12.51
C ARG A 94 -2.15 -10.46 11.97
N ARG A 95 -3.15 -11.34 11.95
CA ARG A 95 -3.00 -12.70 11.41
C ARG A 95 -2.74 -12.69 9.91
N LEU A 96 -3.47 -11.87 9.15
CA LEU A 96 -3.27 -11.72 7.71
C LEU A 96 -1.88 -11.20 7.36
N LEU A 97 -1.38 -10.24 8.14
CA LEU A 97 -0.04 -9.73 7.97
C LEU A 97 1.01 -10.79 8.30
N GLY A 98 0.80 -11.68 9.26
CA GLY A 98 1.77 -12.73 9.59
C GLY A 98 3.08 -12.21 10.19
N GLY A 99 3.07 -11.00 10.76
CA GLY A 99 4.23 -10.37 11.40
C GLY A 99 4.15 -8.85 11.40
N VAL A 100 5.10 -8.21 12.09
CA VAL A 100 5.20 -6.74 12.19
C VAL A 100 5.35 -6.12 10.79
N VAL A 101 4.64 -5.04 10.54
CA VAL A 101 4.82 -4.19 9.34
C VAL A 101 5.49 -2.90 9.78
N ARG A 102 6.67 -2.61 9.23
CA ARG A 102 7.39 -1.38 9.50
C ARG A 102 7.03 -0.31 8.47
N VAL A 103 6.40 0.76 8.93
CA VAL A 103 6.10 1.95 8.13
C VAL A 103 7.19 2.99 8.35
N ALA A 104 7.88 3.35 7.28
CA ALA A 104 8.94 4.35 7.29
C ALA A 104 8.51 5.63 6.57
N ARG A 105 9.08 6.77 6.97
CA ARG A 105 8.85 8.07 6.34
C ARG A 105 10.12 8.66 5.77
N TRP A 106 10.13 8.90 4.46
CA TRP A 106 11.28 9.34 3.68
C TRP A 106 11.06 10.70 3.03
N PRO A 107 11.95 11.70 3.21
CA PRO A 107 11.77 13.06 2.70
C PRO A 107 12.20 13.14 1.22
N VAL A 108 11.42 12.50 0.35
CA VAL A 108 11.65 12.43 -1.10
C VAL A 108 10.34 12.71 -1.86
N GLY A 109 10.44 13.33 -3.04
CA GLY A 109 9.30 13.69 -3.89
C GLY A 109 8.79 12.56 -4.79
N VAL A 110 8.91 11.29 -4.39
CA VAL A 110 8.44 10.12 -5.17
C VAL A 110 7.20 9.49 -4.54
N ARG A 111 6.43 8.68 -5.29
CA ARG A 111 5.29 7.92 -4.72
C ARG A 111 5.76 6.89 -3.69
N ALA A 112 4.83 6.42 -2.85
CA ALA A 112 5.09 5.43 -1.83
C ALA A 112 5.28 4.10 -2.52
N PHE A 113 5.86 3.20 -1.76
CA PHE A 113 6.11 1.87 -2.24
C PHE A 113 6.23 0.92 -1.05
N ALA A 114 5.86 -0.33 -1.31
CA ALA A 114 6.08 -1.47 -0.45
C ALA A 114 7.15 -2.37 -1.10
N PRO A 115 8.44 -2.17 -0.77
CA PRO A 115 9.52 -2.87 -1.44
C PRO A 115 9.53 -4.37 -1.08
N PRO A 116 9.60 -5.29 -2.06
CA PRO A 116 9.52 -6.72 -1.77
C PRO A 116 10.85 -7.29 -1.24
N GLY A 117 10.76 -8.35 -0.45
CA GLY A 117 11.91 -9.19 -0.06
C GLY A 117 13.00 -8.42 0.69
N ARG A 118 14.26 -8.55 0.24
CA ARG A 118 15.42 -7.90 0.91
C ARG A 118 15.37 -6.37 0.85
N LEU A 119 14.63 -5.79 -0.09
CA LEU A 119 14.45 -4.34 -0.17
C LEU A 119 13.56 -3.80 0.96
N ALA A 120 12.83 -4.65 1.69
CA ALA A 120 12.10 -4.28 2.92
C ALA A 120 13.02 -3.78 4.07
N ALA A 121 14.34 -3.86 3.89
CA ALA A 121 15.33 -3.28 4.80
C ALA A 121 15.15 -1.77 5.01
N VAL A 122 14.45 -1.05 4.11
CA VAL A 122 14.10 0.37 4.30
C VAL A 122 12.73 0.62 4.94
N GLY A 123 11.86 -0.38 4.92
CA GLY A 123 10.48 -0.37 5.44
C GLY A 123 9.64 -1.38 4.66
N ASP A 124 8.62 -1.98 5.28
CA ASP A 124 7.60 -2.75 4.55
C ASP A 124 6.69 -1.80 3.76
N VAL A 125 6.43 -0.60 4.31
CA VAL A 125 5.71 0.50 3.66
C VAL A 125 6.57 1.75 3.79
N VAL A 126 6.89 2.39 2.68
CA VAL A 126 7.66 3.65 2.66
C VAL A 126 6.76 4.78 2.20
N LEU A 127 6.39 5.66 3.14
CA LEU A 127 5.65 6.88 2.89
C LEU A 127 6.63 8.03 2.63
N THR A 128 6.24 8.97 1.80
CA THR A 128 7.10 10.07 1.33
C THR A 128 6.41 11.43 1.39
N ASP A 129 7.12 12.52 1.06
CA ASP A 129 6.54 13.88 1.02
C ASP A 129 5.31 13.93 0.09
N TYR A 130 5.41 13.29 -1.08
CA TYR A 130 4.34 13.23 -2.08
C TYR A 130 3.00 12.74 -1.51
N HIS A 131 3.02 11.86 -0.50
CA HIS A 131 1.81 11.26 0.11
C HIS A 131 1.01 12.30 0.87
N PHE A 132 1.73 13.16 1.59
CA PHE A 132 1.14 14.08 2.53
C PHE A 132 0.83 15.43 1.88
N GLU A 133 1.49 15.75 0.76
CA GLU A 133 1.27 16.99 0.00
C GLU A 133 -0.02 17.01 -0.81
N HIS A 134 -0.64 15.86 -1.06
CA HIS A 134 -1.93 15.75 -1.78
C HIS A 134 -3.15 15.66 -0.84
N GLY A 135 -2.93 16.01 0.43
CA GLY A 135 -3.99 16.08 1.45
C GLY A 135 -4.32 14.74 2.09
N ARG A 136 -5.18 14.81 3.12
CA ARG A 136 -5.50 13.69 4.00
C ARG A 136 -6.02 12.47 3.24
N LEU A 137 -6.98 12.67 2.34
CA LEU A 137 -7.68 11.54 1.72
C LEU A 137 -6.77 10.73 0.81
N TYR A 138 -5.89 11.42 0.08
CA TYR A 138 -4.83 10.79 -0.71
C TYR A 138 -3.86 10.00 0.17
N ALA A 139 -3.41 10.58 1.29
CA ALA A 139 -2.53 9.89 2.24
C ALA A 139 -3.17 8.62 2.83
N LEU A 140 -4.46 8.66 3.16
CA LEU A 140 -5.21 7.49 3.64
C LEU A 140 -5.28 6.40 2.58
N TYR A 141 -5.68 6.77 1.37
CA TYR A 141 -5.81 5.86 0.22
C TYR A 141 -4.48 5.18 -0.09
N LEU A 142 -3.42 5.97 -0.29
CA LEU A 142 -2.13 5.44 -0.71
C LEU A 142 -1.45 4.63 0.40
N THR A 143 -1.66 4.96 1.67
CA THR A 143 -1.24 4.07 2.77
C THR A 143 -1.95 2.72 2.67
N ALA A 144 -3.26 2.70 2.42
CA ALA A 144 -4.01 1.45 2.26
C ALA A 144 -3.53 0.64 1.03
N HIS A 145 -3.21 1.33 -0.07
CA HIS A 145 -2.62 0.75 -1.29
C HIS A 145 -1.33 0.00 -1.00
N GLU A 146 -0.40 0.62 -0.27
CA GLU A 146 0.87 -0.03 0.09
C GLU A 146 0.66 -1.23 1.03
N PHE A 147 -0.32 -1.17 1.94
CA PHE A 147 -0.69 -2.35 2.73
C PHE A 147 -1.26 -3.48 1.86
N GLY A 148 -1.95 -3.15 0.76
CA GLY A 148 -2.37 -4.11 -0.26
C GLY A 148 -1.18 -4.85 -0.87
N HIS A 149 -0.12 -4.13 -1.24
CA HIS A 149 1.14 -4.70 -1.73
C HIS A 149 1.84 -5.59 -0.70
N VAL A 150 1.87 -5.18 0.58
CA VAL A 150 2.42 -6.00 1.66
C VAL A 150 1.66 -7.32 1.79
N LEU A 151 0.32 -7.27 1.81
CA LEU A 151 -0.51 -8.48 1.88
C LEU A 151 -0.28 -9.41 0.69
N ASP A 152 -0.23 -8.86 -0.53
CA ASP A 152 -0.01 -9.67 -1.72
C ASP A 152 1.38 -10.32 -1.71
N THR A 153 2.43 -9.54 -1.37
CA THR A 153 3.80 -10.04 -1.24
C THR A 153 3.89 -11.17 -0.22
N ARG A 154 3.27 -11.01 0.96
CA ARG A 154 3.26 -12.03 2.03
C ARG A 154 2.41 -13.26 1.64
N SER A 155 1.47 -13.11 0.72
CA SER A 155 0.74 -14.23 0.11
C SER A 155 1.47 -14.90 -1.07
N GLY A 156 2.68 -14.43 -1.43
CA GLY A 156 3.41 -14.91 -2.61
C GLY A 156 2.78 -14.47 -3.94
N GLY A 157 2.13 -13.30 -3.97
CA GLY A 157 1.42 -12.75 -5.13
C GLY A 157 0.09 -13.46 -5.44
N ARG A 158 -0.47 -14.20 -4.47
CA ARG A 158 -1.69 -14.99 -4.70
C ARG A 158 -2.90 -14.08 -4.90
N LEU A 159 -3.04 -13.02 -4.11
CA LEU A 159 -4.20 -12.14 -4.12
C LEU A 159 -4.35 -11.44 -5.48
N SER A 160 -3.26 -10.89 -6.01
CA SER A 160 -3.26 -10.26 -7.34
C SER A 160 -3.54 -11.23 -8.48
N ARG A 161 -2.89 -12.40 -8.48
CA ARG A 161 -3.11 -13.43 -9.51
C ARG A 161 -4.55 -13.96 -9.51
N GLU A 162 -5.11 -14.20 -8.32
CA GLU A 162 -6.48 -14.68 -8.17
C GLU A 162 -7.53 -13.62 -8.48
N LEU A 163 -7.30 -12.35 -8.12
CA LEU A 163 -8.17 -11.24 -8.50
C LEU A 163 -8.25 -11.16 -10.03
N ALA A 164 -7.08 -11.07 -10.70
CA ALA A 164 -7.02 -10.98 -12.14
C ALA A 164 -7.68 -12.19 -12.83
N ARG A 165 -7.55 -13.40 -12.26
CA ARG A 165 -8.24 -14.60 -12.75
C ARG A 165 -9.75 -14.49 -12.56
N SER A 166 -10.21 -14.12 -11.36
CA SER A 166 -11.64 -14.08 -11.00
C SER A 166 -12.43 -13.04 -11.79
N LEU A 167 -11.78 -11.91 -12.13
CA LEU A 167 -12.38 -10.84 -12.91
C LEU A 167 -12.11 -10.98 -14.41
N GLY A 168 -11.36 -12.00 -14.85
CA GLY A 168 -11.05 -12.18 -16.26
C GLY A 168 -10.13 -11.09 -16.84
N ALA A 169 -9.32 -10.43 -16.00
CA ALA A 169 -8.35 -9.41 -16.40
C ALA A 169 -7.11 -10.04 -17.08
N ARG A 170 -7.34 -10.92 -18.05
CA ARG A 170 -6.33 -11.69 -18.79
C ARG A 170 -6.77 -11.84 -20.23
N ARG A 171 -5.85 -11.72 -21.17
CA ARG A 171 -6.10 -12.03 -22.58
C ARG A 171 -5.41 -13.33 -22.94
N CYS A 172 -6.19 -14.40 -23.11
CA CYS A 172 -5.69 -15.71 -23.49
C CYS A 172 -5.83 -15.95 -25.00
N PRO A 173 -4.74 -16.03 -25.77
CA PRO A 173 -4.80 -16.65 -27.09
C PRO A 173 -5.34 -18.08 -26.97
N SER A 174 -6.04 -18.57 -27.99
CA SER A 174 -6.72 -19.88 -27.99
C SER A 174 -5.81 -21.10 -27.75
N HIS A 175 -4.49 -20.94 -27.89
CA HIS A 175 -3.47 -21.98 -27.72
C HIS A 175 -2.61 -21.80 -26.46
N VAL A 176 -2.87 -20.78 -25.65
CA VAL A 176 -2.08 -20.48 -24.44
C VAL A 176 -2.85 -21.00 -23.21
N PRO A 177 -2.20 -21.80 -22.35
CA PRO A 177 -2.79 -22.22 -21.09
C PRO A 177 -3.28 -21.02 -20.24
N PRO A 178 -4.43 -21.10 -19.55
CA PRO A 178 -5.00 -19.99 -18.77
C PRO A 178 -4.07 -19.35 -17.73
N ASP A 179 -3.12 -20.11 -17.21
CA ASP A 179 -2.10 -19.69 -16.25
C ASP A 179 -0.96 -18.89 -16.89
N GLU A 180 -0.75 -19.00 -18.20
CA GLU A 180 0.26 -18.26 -18.97
C GLU A 180 -0.27 -16.98 -19.61
N CYS A 181 -1.57 -16.72 -19.51
CA CYS A 181 -2.16 -15.55 -20.17
C CYS A 181 -1.63 -14.23 -19.60
N PRO A 182 -1.22 -13.28 -20.46
CA PRO A 182 -0.83 -11.96 -20.01
C PRO A 182 -1.99 -11.24 -19.33
N PHE A 183 -1.64 -10.43 -18.32
CA PHE A 183 -2.56 -9.49 -17.69
C PHE A 183 -3.10 -8.50 -18.72
N ASP A 184 -4.41 -8.33 -18.74
CA ASP A 184 -5.10 -7.36 -19.57
C ASP A 184 -6.29 -6.80 -18.80
N LEU A 185 -6.13 -5.61 -18.22
CA LEU A 185 -7.21 -4.97 -17.48
C LEU A 185 -8.41 -4.63 -18.37
N GLY A 186 -8.20 -4.42 -19.68
CA GLY A 186 -9.29 -4.15 -20.62
C GLY A 186 -10.23 -5.35 -20.81
N ALA A 187 -9.79 -6.56 -20.46
CA ALA A 187 -10.62 -7.77 -20.47
C ALA A 187 -11.38 -8.00 -19.16
N ALA A 188 -11.12 -7.20 -18.12
CA ALA A 188 -11.77 -7.37 -16.82
C ALA A 188 -13.30 -7.20 -16.93
N ALA A 189 -14.03 -8.04 -16.20
CA ALA A 189 -15.50 -8.02 -16.16
C ALA A 189 -16.08 -6.76 -15.51
N GLU A 190 -15.27 -6.00 -14.79
CA GLU A 190 -15.61 -4.74 -14.15
C GLU A 190 -14.45 -3.76 -14.37
N PRO A 191 -14.71 -2.46 -14.54
CA PRO A 191 -13.65 -1.46 -14.57
C PRO A 191 -12.86 -1.49 -13.25
N ALA A 192 -11.54 -1.27 -13.33
CA ALA A 192 -10.77 -1.02 -12.12
C ALA A 192 -11.20 0.30 -11.48
N PRO A 193 -11.13 0.41 -10.14
CA PRO A 193 -11.25 1.69 -9.47
C PRO A 193 -10.27 2.73 -10.02
N GLY A 194 -10.69 4.00 -9.95
CA GLY A 194 -9.88 5.15 -10.34
C GLY A 194 -10.26 5.79 -11.67
N HIS A 195 -9.41 6.70 -12.14
CA HIS A 195 -9.70 7.52 -13.31
C HIS A 195 -9.72 6.66 -14.60
N PRO A 196 -10.75 6.78 -15.46
CA PRO A 196 -10.92 5.92 -16.64
C PRO A 196 -9.78 6.05 -17.66
N ASP A 197 -9.21 7.25 -17.79
CA ASP A 197 -8.17 7.54 -18.79
C ASP A 197 -6.77 7.14 -18.35
N GLU A 198 -6.51 7.10 -17.03
CA GLU A 198 -5.21 6.74 -16.46
C GLU A 198 -5.35 5.75 -15.29
N PRO A 199 -5.91 4.56 -15.51
CA PRO A 199 -6.07 3.59 -14.45
C PRO A 199 -4.70 3.02 -14.08
N TYR A 200 -4.20 3.44 -12.91
CA TYR A 200 -2.92 2.98 -12.36
C TYR A 200 -2.86 1.44 -12.28
N ALA A 201 -4.00 0.81 -12.02
CA ALA A 201 -4.25 -0.63 -12.08
C ALA A 201 -3.80 -1.32 -13.39
N ARG A 202 -3.66 -0.62 -14.52
CA ARG A 202 -3.20 -1.22 -15.81
C ARG A 202 -1.75 -1.66 -15.78
N ARG A 203 -0.95 -1.17 -14.82
CA ARG A 203 0.49 -1.43 -14.78
C ARG A 203 0.83 -2.89 -14.53
N SER A 204 0.11 -3.56 -13.63
CA SER A 204 0.33 -4.97 -13.31
C SER A 204 -0.84 -5.56 -12.50
N PRO A 205 -0.93 -6.89 -12.37
CA PRO A 205 -1.88 -7.53 -11.46
C PRO A 205 -1.75 -7.05 -10.02
N GLU A 206 -0.53 -6.80 -9.55
CA GLU A 206 -0.23 -6.33 -8.19
C GLU A 206 -0.79 -4.93 -7.97
N GLU A 207 -0.60 -4.01 -8.92
CA GLU A 207 -1.20 -2.67 -8.84
C GLU A 207 -2.72 -2.72 -8.94
N TYR A 208 -3.28 -3.61 -9.78
CA TYR A 208 -4.73 -3.81 -9.81
C TYR A 208 -5.30 -4.28 -8.47
N TRP A 209 -4.61 -5.22 -7.82
CA TRP A 209 -4.97 -5.65 -6.47
C TRP A 209 -4.88 -4.52 -5.46
N ALA A 210 -3.78 -3.78 -5.43
CA ALA A 210 -3.58 -2.70 -4.48
C ALA A 210 -4.63 -1.58 -4.63
N GLU A 211 -5.00 -1.22 -5.87
CA GLU A 211 -6.07 -0.26 -6.17
C GLU A 211 -7.45 -0.76 -5.68
N VAL A 212 -7.78 -2.03 -5.94
CA VAL A 212 -9.02 -2.66 -5.46
C VAL A 212 -9.07 -2.68 -3.94
N PHE A 213 -7.98 -3.07 -3.29
CA PHE A 213 -7.88 -3.15 -1.84
C PHE A 213 -7.95 -1.78 -1.16
N ALA A 214 -7.25 -0.78 -1.71
CA ALA A 214 -7.26 0.59 -1.22
C ALA A 214 -8.66 1.20 -1.33
N THR A 215 -9.32 1.01 -2.47
CA THR A 215 -10.70 1.49 -2.68
C THR A 215 -11.70 0.77 -1.78
N TYR A 216 -11.48 -0.52 -1.50
CA TYR A 216 -12.31 -1.26 -0.55
C TYR A 216 -12.15 -0.70 0.88
N SER A 217 -10.93 -0.33 1.27
CA SER A 217 -10.61 0.17 2.62
C SER A 217 -10.91 1.66 2.83
N VAL A 218 -10.83 2.46 1.77
CA VAL A 218 -11.02 3.92 1.75
C VAL A 218 -11.95 4.29 0.58
N PRO A 219 -13.23 3.87 0.62
CA PRO A 219 -14.14 4.01 -0.53
C PRO A 219 -14.43 5.45 -0.89
N GLU A 220 -14.30 6.38 0.06
CA GLU A 220 -14.58 7.79 -0.21
C GLU A 220 -13.54 8.47 -1.13
N TYR A 221 -12.35 7.89 -1.33
CA TYR A 221 -11.30 8.53 -2.15
C TYR A 221 -11.74 8.69 -3.61
N TYR A 222 -12.12 7.59 -4.27
CA TYR A 222 -12.62 7.69 -5.64
C TYR A 222 -14.06 8.16 -5.72
N ALA A 223 -14.87 7.99 -4.66
CA ALA A 223 -16.22 8.53 -4.64
C ALA A 223 -16.25 10.08 -4.56
N ALA A 224 -15.13 10.74 -4.25
CA ALA A 224 -15.04 12.20 -4.20
C ALA A 224 -15.15 12.87 -5.58
N ASP A 225 -14.94 12.12 -6.67
CA ASP A 225 -15.07 12.63 -8.04
C ASP A 225 -15.86 11.62 -8.90
N ALA A 226 -16.98 12.10 -9.47
CA ALA A 226 -17.92 11.30 -10.24
C ALA A 226 -17.34 10.72 -11.54
N HIS A 227 -16.20 11.22 -12.02
CA HIS A 227 -15.53 10.68 -13.20
C HIS A 227 -14.77 9.38 -12.88
N ASN A 228 -14.45 9.13 -11.62
CA ASN A 228 -13.74 7.92 -11.22
C ASN A 228 -14.67 6.71 -11.20
N HIS A 229 -14.13 5.57 -11.62
CA HIS A 229 -14.77 4.30 -11.38
C HIS A 229 -14.70 3.94 -9.89
N SER A 230 -15.85 3.58 -9.34
CA SER A 230 -15.96 2.99 -8.01
C SER A 230 -15.65 1.49 -8.02
N LEU A 231 -15.45 0.91 -6.84
CA LEU A 231 -15.24 -0.53 -6.70
C LEU A 231 -16.49 -1.33 -7.11
N GLY A 232 -16.34 -2.15 -8.15
CA GLY A 232 -17.39 -3.05 -8.63
C GLY A 232 -17.75 -4.17 -7.65
N PRO A 233 -18.96 -4.75 -7.77
CA PRO A 233 -19.46 -5.75 -6.83
C PRO A 233 -18.71 -7.09 -6.88
N ARG A 234 -18.18 -7.54 -8.03
CA ARG A 234 -17.37 -8.78 -8.09
C ARG A 234 -16.02 -8.56 -7.42
N ALA A 235 -15.37 -7.42 -7.66
CA ALA A 235 -14.12 -7.08 -7.00
C ALA A 235 -14.29 -6.99 -5.48
N ARG A 236 -15.38 -6.35 -5.00
CA ARG A 236 -15.74 -6.32 -3.57
C ARG A 236 -15.90 -7.71 -2.97
N ARG A 237 -16.71 -8.58 -3.59
CA ARG A 237 -16.91 -9.96 -3.12
C ARG A 237 -15.61 -10.76 -3.09
N PHE A 238 -14.70 -10.51 -4.02
CA PHE A 238 -13.39 -11.14 -4.01
C PHE A 238 -12.60 -10.74 -2.76
N VAL A 239 -12.51 -9.45 -2.44
CA VAL A 239 -11.81 -8.97 -1.23
C VAL A 239 -12.44 -9.57 0.04
N GLU A 240 -13.77 -9.56 0.13
CA GLU A 240 -14.50 -10.16 1.25
C GLU A 240 -14.22 -11.66 1.39
N ALA A 241 -14.26 -12.41 0.30
CA ALA A 241 -14.01 -13.86 0.31
C ALA A 241 -12.57 -14.22 0.71
N GLN A 242 -11.60 -13.37 0.39
CA GLN A 242 -10.18 -13.63 0.64
C GLN A 242 -9.71 -13.14 2.02
N LEU A 243 -10.25 -12.01 2.48
CA LEU A 243 -9.70 -11.28 3.63
C LEU A 243 -10.67 -11.07 4.79
N VAL A 244 -11.97 -11.32 4.63
CA VAL A 244 -12.92 -11.15 5.73
C VAL A 244 -13.23 -12.53 6.29
N SER A 245 -12.86 -12.75 7.56
CA SER A 245 -13.23 -13.98 8.27
C SER A 245 -14.74 -14.16 8.19
N ARG A 246 -15.19 -15.29 7.64
CA ARG A 246 -16.57 -15.72 7.88
C ARG A 246 -16.69 -16.01 9.39
N PRO A 247 -17.76 -15.53 10.05
CA PRO A 247 -18.01 -15.82 11.46
C PRO A 247 -18.15 -17.32 11.71
#